data_AF-A0A1X0YAD0-F1
#
_entry.id   AF-A0A1X0YAD0-F1
#
_cell.length_a   1.000
_cell.length_b   1.000
_cell.length_c   1.000
_cell.angle_alpha   90.00
_cell.angle_beta   90.00
_cell.angle_gamma   90.00
#
_symmetry.space_group_name_H-M   'P 1'
#
loop_
_entity.id
_entity.type
_entity.pdbx_description
1 polymer ?
#
loop_
_entity_poly.entity_id
_entity_poly.type
_entity_poly.pdbx_seq_one_letter_code
_entity_poly.pdbx_strand_id
1 'polypeptide(L)'
;MATLTCPHCRFSKDVPEEKLPDRPVRLRCRKCGGSFLFDPGVLAVREGSALSGSGEPAAPEPDPASFELPPVIDLFARSWAFYRRRIWLLLGIYLVTILMTMVPAVGAGVVIGVSAGLGNGPGLGSLILVGVAILLAMMLMPWGMIAMIYATVDGELGFKASFAAARDQYWAFCWMFSLLAFIVCGGGLLLIVPGLLFATWFLFAQYILAAEGDRGMDSLLKSREYVRGYFWAVLLRLLVLWVSAFLLMLVLGWIPLVGDLLSLFLFPFTLVYQYFLYCDLREAPREKIPSFWETGTRLRWPAVAALGYLVLPVAFWMIGGMSALDGWVLSWKIGHGLVSRSVQNWTPPPVIEEKLGQEPPAAVRISRRKMRRLLKRTRIEVPPGGVSVGPAALAADRFWDGGSTPHLWLKVRLADLPNLALVRDRAVSISIDRVTDGDGADRYDATSMFEKEFFRRVTLQASSADAGYLEGTRDVYLRRGTDEEDLRGISGVLHLKLPVGIEVVDLTPSMMGRDYTVAGHDISYKKLEGPAVTLALADSDNLLQVVGYNAAGKPLAPGGSHSSEQDGRVTRTWLFQGDVFSVRLYVARTLVKKDYPFRLTLPES
;
A
#
# COMPACT_ATOMS: atom_id res chain seq x y z
N MET A 1 61.98 25.98 2.13
CA MET A 1 60.77 26.83 2.27
C MET A 1 59.61 26.02 1.73
N ALA A 2 58.55 25.81 2.50
CA ALA A 2 57.38 25.07 2.02
C ALA A 2 56.20 26.01 1.75
N THR A 3 55.55 25.84 0.59
CA THR A 3 54.37 26.61 0.22
C THR A 3 53.10 25.91 0.73
N LEU A 4 52.45 26.49 1.75
CA LEU A 4 51.17 26.01 2.24
C LEU A 4 50.03 26.61 1.42
N THR A 5 49.25 25.77 0.75
CA THR A 5 48.08 26.22 -0.05
C THR A 5 46.78 25.82 0.64
N CYS A 6 45.93 26.80 0.92
CA CYS A 6 44.60 26.55 1.47
C CYS A 6 43.71 25.84 0.44
N PRO A 7 43.12 24.66 0.75
CA PRO A 7 42.27 23.94 -0.19
C PRO A 7 40.95 24.68 -0.48
N HIS A 8 40.48 25.51 0.47
CA HIS A 8 39.20 26.19 0.36
C HIS A 8 39.23 27.43 -0.56
N CYS A 9 40.33 28.17 -0.59
CA CYS A 9 40.41 29.45 -1.33
C CYS A 9 41.69 29.62 -2.17
N ARG A 10 42.52 28.57 -2.25
CA ARG A 10 43.82 28.53 -2.95
C ARG A 10 44.81 29.63 -2.55
N PHE A 11 44.64 30.22 -1.37
CA PHE A 11 45.62 31.13 -0.81
C PHE A 11 46.88 30.36 -0.44
N SER A 12 47.99 30.66 -1.10
CA SER A 12 49.31 30.10 -0.82
C SER A 12 50.12 31.05 0.07
N LYS A 13 50.92 30.48 0.97
CA LYS A 13 51.88 31.22 1.79
C LYS A 13 53.13 30.38 2.00
N ASP A 14 54.29 30.96 1.74
CA ASP A 14 55.57 30.32 2.01
C ASP A 14 55.89 30.40 3.51
N VAL A 15 56.24 29.26 4.07
CA VAL A 15 56.59 29.11 5.49
C VAL A 15 57.95 28.43 5.57
N PRO A 16 58.89 28.92 6.40
CA PRO A 16 60.14 28.21 6.68
C PRO A 16 59.84 26.81 7.24
N GLU A 17 60.57 25.80 6.77
CA GLU A 17 60.33 24.39 7.16
C GLU A 17 60.44 24.16 8.67
N GLU A 18 61.32 24.88 9.35
CA GLU A 18 61.49 24.88 10.82
C GLU A 18 60.22 25.28 11.60
N LYS A 19 59.24 25.92 10.93
CA LYS A 19 57.97 26.35 11.55
C LYS A 19 56.80 25.43 11.19
N LEU A 20 57.04 24.37 10.43
CA LEU A 20 56.01 23.38 10.13
C LEU A 20 55.88 22.40 11.30
N PRO A 21 54.65 22.02 11.70
CA PRO A 21 54.46 21.03 12.74
C PRO A 21 54.82 19.62 12.23
N ASP A 22 55.57 18.87 13.03
CA ASP A 22 55.99 17.48 12.72
C ASP A 22 54.87 16.44 12.86
N ARG A 23 53.65 16.88 13.19
CA ARG A 23 52.46 16.04 13.37
C ARG A 23 51.26 16.64 12.63
N PRO A 24 50.23 15.86 12.31
CA PRO A 24 49.03 16.40 11.68
C PRO A 24 48.36 17.45 12.57
N VAL A 25 48.18 18.68 12.07
CA VAL A 25 47.55 19.78 12.82
C VAL A 25 46.49 20.45 11.96
N ARG A 26 45.35 20.80 12.58
CA ARG A 26 44.28 21.55 11.93
C ARG A 26 44.64 23.04 11.88
N LEU A 27 44.86 23.57 10.67
CA LEU A 27 45.18 24.97 10.41
C LEU A 27 43.90 25.74 10.04
N ARG A 28 43.86 27.04 10.35
CA ARG A 28 42.76 27.94 9.95
C ARG A 28 43.26 28.96 8.94
N CYS A 29 42.65 29.01 7.77
CA CYS A 29 43.05 29.95 6.73
C CYS A 29 42.69 31.39 7.13
N ARG A 30 43.67 32.30 7.10
CA ARG A 30 43.43 33.71 7.43
C ARG A 30 42.57 34.45 6.38
N LYS A 31 42.53 33.96 5.14
CA LYS A 31 41.78 34.61 4.05
C LYS A 31 40.29 34.24 4.03
N CYS A 32 39.95 32.97 4.22
CA CYS A 32 38.55 32.50 4.17
C CYS A 32 37.99 32.02 5.52
N GLY A 33 38.81 31.93 6.57
CA GLY A 33 38.40 31.44 7.89
C GLY A 33 38.20 29.91 7.99
N GLY A 34 38.23 29.19 6.86
CA GLY A 34 38.06 27.74 6.80
C GLY A 34 39.21 26.97 7.45
N SER A 35 38.88 25.88 8.16
CA SER A 35 39.87 24.99 8.76
C SER A 35 40.19 23.80 7.83
N PHE A 36 41.45 23.40 7.76
CA PHE A 36 41.89 22.20 7.03
C PHE A 36 43.02 21.50 7.78
N LEU A 37 43.17 20.19 7.58
CA LEU A 37 44.23 19.40 8.20
C LEU A 37 45.51 19.52 7.36
N PHE A 38 46.62 19.87 7.99
CA PHE A 38 47.96 19.78 7.40
C PHE A 38 48.61 18.47 7.86
N ASP A 39 49.08 17.65 6.92
CA ASP A 39 49.80 16.41 7.18
C ASP A 39 51.20 16.47 6.51
N PRO A 40 52.30 16.48 7.28
CA PRO A 40 53.65 16.56 6.74
C PRO A 40 54.04 15.34 5.88
N GLY A 41 53.38 14.18 6.05
CA GLY A 41 53.66 12.97 5.26
C GLY A 41 53.36 13.13 3.77
N VAL A 42 52.48 14.06 3.39
CA VAL A 42 52.09 14.32 2.00
C VAL A 42 53.14 15.16 1.24
N LEU A 43 53.98 15.93 1.95
CA LEU A 43 55.05 16.72 1.33
C LEU A 43 56.25 15.85 0.93
N ALA A 44 56.62 14.87 1.77
CA ALA A 44 57.79 14.00 1.54
C ALA A 44 57.66 13.10 0.29
N VAL A 45 56.43 12.76 -0.13
CA VAL A 45 56.18 11.92 -1.31
C VAL A 45 56.50 12.66 -2.62
N ARG A 46 56.54 14.00 -2.62
CA ARG A 46 56.77 14.79 -3.84
C ARG A 46 58.24 15.04 -4.15
N GLU A 47 59.15 14.97 -3.19
CA GLU A 47 60.59 15.20 -3.41
C GLU A 47 61.33 13.96 -3.94
N GLY A 48 60.77 12.76 -3.80
CA GLY A 48 61.41 11.51 -4.26
C GLY A 48 61.27 11.18 -5.75
N SER A 49 60.54 11.97 -6.53
CA SER A 49 60.18 11.65 -7.93
C SER A 49 60.65 12.71 -8.92
N ALA A 50 61.90 13.15 -8.81
CA ALA A 50 62.54 14.01 -9.80
C ALA A 50 63.96 13.53 -10.11
N LEU A 51 64.10 12.58 -11.04
CA LEU A 51 65.30 12.36 -11.87
C LEU A 51 65.02 11.24 -12.89
N SER A 52 64.56 11.62 -14.09
CA SER A 52 65.04 11.08 -15.37
C SER A 52 64.32 11.82 -16.50
N GLY A 53 65.06 12.66 -17.22
CA GLY A 53 64.58 13.32 -18.43
C GLY A 53 64.95 12.49 -19.65
N SER A 54 63.95 12.09 -20.42
CA SER A 54 64.08 11.82 -21.86
C SER A 54 62.91 12.52 -22.54
N GLY A 55 63.24 13.36 -23.52
CA GLY A 55 62.27 14.20 -24.23
C GLY A 55 61.22 13.37 -24.96
N GLU A 56 59.99 13.45 -24.46
CA GLU A 56 58.79 12.98 -25.13
C GLU A 56 57.84 14.19 -25.23
N PRO A 57 57.19 14.44 -26.39
CA PRO A 57 56.38 15.64 -26.57
C PRO A 57 55.30 15.69 -25.50
N ALA A 58 55.07 16.90 -24.96
CA ALA A 58 54.10 17.16 -23.93
C ALA A 58 52.81 16.39 -24.22
N ALA A 59 52.53 15.37 -23.39
CA ALA A 59 51.26 14.68 -23.40
C ALA A 59 50.15 15.73 -23.33
N PRO A 60 49.08 15.61 -24.14
CA PRO A 60 48.00 16.57 -24.12
C PRO A 60 47.51 16.70 -22.68
N GLU A 61 47.34 17.94 -22.21
CA GLU A 61 46.69 18.21 -20.93
C GLU A 61 45.42 17.34 -20.85
N PRO A 62 45.25 16.52 -19.79
CA PRO A 62 44.13 15.61 -19.73
C PRO A 62 42.83 16.41 -19.84
N ASP A 63 42.07 16.08 -20.87
CA ASP A 63 40.77 16.65 -21.20
C ASP A 63 39.85 16.55 -19.96
N PRO A 64 39.27 17.65 -19.44
CA PRO A 64 38.37 17.62 -18.28
C PRO A 64 37.07 16.82 -18.49
N ALA A 65 36.93 16.15 -19.65
CA ALA A 65 35.69 15.57 -20.15
C ALA A 65 35.42 14.09 -19.81
N SER A 66 36.16 13.45 -18.90
CA SER A 66 35.80 12.07 -18.48
C SER A 66 36.16 11.73 -17.04
N PHE A 67 35.71 12.55 -16.08
CA PHE A 67 35.63 12.01 -14.72
C PHE A 67 34.54 10.93 -14.68
N GLU A 68 34.97 9.69 -14.77
CA GLU A 68 34.11 8.54 -14.56
C GLU A 68 34.07 8.21 -13.07
N LEU A 69 32.86 8.12 -12.52
CA LEU A 69 32.69 7.67 -11.13
C LEU A 69 33.29 6.27 -10.97
N PRO A 70 33.92 5.95 -9.83
CA PRO A 70 34.53 4.66 -9.60
C PRO A 70 33.58 3.48 -9.91
N PRO A 71 34.12 2.34 -10.37
CA PRO A 71 33.35 1.12 -10.55
C PRO A 71 32.58 0.72 -9.28
N VAL A 72 31.41 0.09 -9.47
CA VAL A 72 30.55 -0.37 -8.36
C VAL A 72 31.32 -1.28 -7.39
N ILE A 73 32.20 -2.13 -7.92
CA ILE A 73 32.99 -3.09 -7.15
C ILE A 73 33.98 -2.36 -6.24
N ASP A 74 34.64 -1.31 -6.72
CA ASP A 74 35.60 -0.52 -5.94
C ASP A 74 34.90 0.25 -4.82
N LEU A 75 33.74 0.84 -5.14
CA LEU A 75 32.89 1.51 -4.17
C LEU A 75 32.43 0.53 -3.07
N PHE A 76 32.01 -0.68 -3.45
CA PHE A 76 31.64 -1.74 -2.51
C PHE A 76 32.82 -2.17 -1.63
N ALA A 77 34.00 -2.39 -2.23
CA ALA A 77 35.20 -2.80 -1.52
C ALA A 77 35.66 -1.75 -0.48
N ARG A 78 35.68 -0.46 -0.87
CA ARG A 78 36.00 0.66 0.04
C ARG A 78 34.99 0.75 1.18
N SER A 79 33.69 0.66 0.86
CA SER A 79 32.61 0.70 1.85
C SER A 79 32.70 -0.46 2.83
N TRP A 80 32.95 -1.67 2.34
CA TRP A 80 33.14 -2.86 3.17
C TRP A 80 34.36 -2.76 4.08
N ALA A 81 35.49 -2.25 3.56
CA ALA A 81 36.70 -2.06 4.36
C ALA A 81 36.51 -1.02 5.47
N PHE A 82 35.75 0.04 5.25
CA PHE A 82 35.36 0.98 6.30
C PHE A 82 34.38 0.34 7.29
N TYR A 83 33.33 -0.31 6.77
CA TYR A 83 32.29 -0.93 7.58
C TYR A 83 32.87 -1.98 8.52
N ARG A 84 33.72 -2.90 8.04
CA ARG A 84 34.37 -3.93 8.87
C ARG A 84 35.19 -3.34 10.02
N ARG A 85 35.85 -2.19 9.82
CA ARG A 85 36.63 -1.50 10.86
C ARG A 85 35.75 -0.88 11.93
N ARG A 86 34.55 -0.43 11.58
CA ARG A 86 33.62 0.28 12.48
C ARG A 86 32.32 -0.47 12.78
N ILE A 87 32.25 -1.76 12.44
CA ILE A 87 31.02 -2.55 12.47
C ILE A 87 30.38 -2.54 13.86
N TRP A 88 31.17 -2.73 14.91
CA TRP A 88 30.68 -2.75 16.30
C TRP A 88 30.19 -1.40 16.78
N LEU A 89 30.82 -0.30 16.33
CA LEU A 89 30.38 1.05 16.66
C LEU A 89 29.03 1.35 15.98
N LEU A 90 28.94 1.12 14.66
CA LEU A 90 27.74 1.40 13.88
C LEU A 90 26.57 0.50 14.28
N LEU A 91 26.82 -0.80 14.47
CA LEU A 91 25.83 -1.75 14.96
C LEU A 91 25.41 -1.43 16.40
N GLY A 92 26.34 -1.03 17.27
CA GLY A 92 26.04 -0.61 18.62
C GLY A 92 25.11 0.62 18.65
N ILE A 93 25.39 1.64 17.84
CA ILE A 93 24.51 2.83 17.71
C ILE A 93 23.13 2.41 17.20
N TYR A 94 23.08 1.53 16.19
CA TYR A 94 21.82 1.06 15.63
C TYR A 94 20.97 0.26 16.63
N LEU A 95 21.58 -0.71 17.33
CA LEU A 95 20.91 -1.52 18.35
C LEU A 95 20.41 -0.68 19.52
N VAL A 96 21.20 0.30 19.99
CA VAL A 96 20.75 1.22 21.03
C VAL A 96 19.58 2.08 20.52
N THR A 97 19.61 2.51 19.26
CA THR A 97 18.50 3.24 18.65
C THR A 97 17.21 2.41 18.62
N ILE A 98 17.29 1.15 18.19
CA ILE A 98 16.15 0.21 18.20
C ILE A 98 15.65 -0.01 19.63
N LEU A 99 16.54 -0.23 20.58
CA LEU A 99 16.14 -0.45 21.97
C LEU A 99 15.45 0.78 22.55
N MET A 100 15.98 1.98 22.29
CA MET A 100 15.39 3.25 22.75
C MET A 100 13.98 3.49 22.17
N THR A 101 13.70 3.03 20.95
CA THR A 101 12.36 3.16 20.35
C THR A 101 11.41 2.03 20.78
N MET A 102 11.94 0.83 21.04
CA MET A 102 11.15 -0.32 21.49
C MET A 102 10.69 -0.19 22.95
N VAL A 103 11.50 0.38 23.84
CA VAL A 103 11.16 0.48 25.27
C VAL A 103 9.82 1.21 25.51
N PRO A 104 9.55 2.40 24.92
CA PRO A 104 8.25 3.04 25.04
C PRO A 104 7.10 2.21 24.45
N ALA A 105 7.32 1.57 23.30
CA ALA A 105 6.30 0.78 22.60
C ALA A 105 5.92 -0.49 23.38
N VAL A 106 6.92 -1.24 23.86
CA VAL A 106 6.72 -2.43 24.70
C VAL A 106 6.10 -2.02 26.03
N GLY A 107 6.57 -0.94 26.65
CA GLY A 107 5.99 -0.41 27.88
C GLY A 107 4.50 -0.09 27.74
N ALA A 108 4.10 0.59 26.65
CA ALA A 108 2.70 0.84 26.35
C ALA A 108 1.92 -0.46 26.11
N GLY A 109 2.48 -1.41 25.35
CA GLY A 109 1.85 -2.71 25.09
C GLY A 109 1.61 -3.54 26.36
N VAL A 110 2.57 -3.56 27.29
CA VAL A 110 2.45 -4.24 28.59
C VAL A 110 1.32 -3.61 29.41
N VAL A 111 1.27 -2.28 29.50
CA VAL A 111 0.20 -1.59 30.25
C VAL A 111 -1.18 -1.89 29.66
N ILE A 112 -1.30 -1.90 28.33
CA ILE A 112 -2.55 -2.28 27.65
C ILE A 112 -2.92 -3.73 27.99
N GLY A 113 -1.98 -4.67 27.85
CA GLY A 113 -2.23 -6.08 28.13
C GLY A 113 -2.68 -6.34 29.56
N VAL A 114 -2.05 -5.69 30.54
CA VAL A 114 -2.43 -5.77 31.95
C VAL A 114 -3.82 -5.17 32.18
N SER A 115 -4.11 -4.00 31.60
CA SER A 115 -5.43 -3.36 31.77
C SER A 115 -6.56 -4.24 31.21
N ALA A 116 -6.37 -4.83 30.03
CA ALA A 116 -7.31 -5.73 29.40
C ALA A 116 -7.52 -7.01 30.22
N GLY A 117 -6.44 -7.58 30.78
CA GLY A 117 -6.50 -8.76 31.66
C GLY A 117 -7.28 -8.53 32.95
N LEU A 118 -7.35 -7.27 33.43
CA LEU A 118 -8.14 -6.88 34.61
C LEU A 118 -9.62 -6.60 34.30
N GLY A 119 -10.09 -6.88 33.08
CA GLY A 119 -11.48 -6.63 32.66
C GLY A 119 -11.79 -5.15 32.36
N ASN A 120 -10.79 -4.27 32.50
CA ASN A 120 -10.89 -2.89 32.06
C ASN A 120 -10.45 -2.86 30.59
N GLY A 121 -11.39 -2.78 29.65
CA GLY A 121 -11.05 -2.58 28.24
C GLY A 121 -10.12 -1.35 28.03
N PRO A 122 -9.53 -1.16 26.84
CA PRO A 122 -8.60 -0.06 26.58
C PRO A 122 -9.29 1.30 26.79
N GLY A 123 -9.17 1.84 28.00
CA GLY A 123 -9.71 3.14 28.38
C GLY A 123 -8.89 4.28 27.78
N LEU A 124 -9.41 5.50 27.88
CA LEU A 124 -8.77 6.71 27.35
C LEU A 124 -7.29 6.85 27.78
N GLY A 125 -6.95 6.46 29.01
CA GLY A 125 -5.57 6.48 29.51
C GLY A 125 -4.61 5.57 28.73
N SER A 126 -5.07 4.40 28.29
CA SER A 126 -4.27 3.47 27.47
C SER A 126 -3.99 4.03 26.07
N LEU A 127 -4.97 4.73 25.47
CA LEU A 127 -4.82 5.39 24.19
C LEU A 127 -3.85 6.58 24.26
N ILE A 128 -3.93 7.37 25.34
CA ILE A 128 -2.97 8.47 25.59
C ILE A 128 -1.56 7.90 25.74
N LEU A 129 -1.39 6.81 26.51
CA LEU A 129 -0.08 6.18 26.69
C LEU A 129 0.52 5.67 25.37
N VAL A 130 -0.29 5.04 24.51
CA VAL A 130 0.15 4.63 23.17
C VAL A 130 0.55 5.83 22.34
N GLY A 131 -0.27 6.90 22.34
CA GLY A 131 0.05 8.14 21.63
C GLY A 131 1.38 8.74 22.09
N VAL A 132 1.61 8.81 23.40
CA VAL A 132 2.88 9.28 23.99
C VAL A 132 4.04 8.37 23.60
N ALA A 133 3.87 7.05 23.66
CA ALA A 133 4.91 6.10 23.28
C ALA A 133 5.29 6.22 21.79
N ILE A 134 4.31 6.41 20.90
CA ILE A 134 4.54 6.64 19.48
C ILE A 134 5.28 7.97 19.26
N LEU A 135 4.85 9.05 19.92
CA LEU A 135 5.51 10.36 19.81
C LEU A 135 6.97 10.30 20.31
N LEU A 136 7.23 9.60 21.42
CA LEU A 136 8.58 9.38 21.92
C LEU A 136 9.42 8.56 20.94
N ALA A 137 8.89 7.46 20.42
CA ALA A 137 9.60 6.66 19.41
C ALA A 137 9.91 7.49 18.14
N MET A 138 8.96 8.33 17.70
CA MET A 138 9.12 9.24 16.56
C MET A 138 10.20 10.31 16.80
N MET A 139 10.43 10.72 18.05
CA MET A 139 11.51 11.65 18.40
C MET A 139 12.87 10.96 18.63
N LEU A 140 12.87 9.74 19.17
CA LEU A 140 14.12 9.02 19.48
C LEU A 140 14.76 8.39 18.23
N MET A 141 13.94 7.93 17.28
CA MET A 141 14.44 7.26 16.08
C MET A 141 15.35 8.18 15.22
N PRO A 142 14.97 9.43 14.89
CA PRO A 142 15.84 10.33 14.13
C PRO A 142 17.15 10.64 14.85
N TRP A 143 17.12 10.74 16.19
CA TRP A 143 18.33 11.05 16.96
C TRP A 143 19.41 9.98 16.79
N GLY A 144 19.02 8.71 16.85
CA GLY A 144 19.92 7.59 16.59
C GLY A 144 20.42 7.52 15.14
N MET A 145 19.54 7.80 14.17
CA MET A 145 19.94 7.86 12.75
C MET A 145 20.97 8.97 12.49
N ILE A 146 20.79 10.15 13.08
CA ILE A 146 21.74 11.26 12.97
C ILE A 146 23.08 10.89 13.62
N ALA A 147 23.07 10.22 14.78
CA ALA A 147 24.30 9.74 15.42
C ALA A 147 25.07 8.77 14.51
N MET A 148 24.36 7.91 13.77
CA MET A 148 24.97 7.00 12.81
C MET A 148 25.58 7.73 11.60
N ILE A 149 24.91 8.77 11.10
CA ILE A 149 25.45 9.63 10.04
C ILE A 149 26.77 10.27 10.50
N TYR A 150 26.80 10.88 11.69
CA TYR A 150 28.03 11.46 12.24
C TYR A 150 29.14 10.43 12.47
N ALA A 151 28.81 9.24 12.98
CA ALA A 151 29.78 8.16 13.16
C ALA A 151 30.39 7.65 11.84
N THR A 152 29.68 7.87 10.73
CA THR A 152 30.12 7.49 9.38
C THR A 152 30.92 8.60 8.72
N VAL A 153 30.44 9.84 8.82
CA VAL A 153 31.08 11.02 8.23
C VAL A 153 32.41 11.36 8.92
N ASP A 154 32.44 11.26 10.25
CA ASP A 154 33.64 11.48 11.04
C ASP A 154 34.16 10.14 11.57
N GLY A 155 35.18 9.65 10.87
CA GLY A 155 35.88 8.41 11.15
C GLY A 155 36.71 8.41 12.43
N GLU A 156 36.66 9.46 13.26
CA GLU A 156 37.28 9.52 14.59
C GLU A 156 36.25 9.53 15.73
N LEU A 157 35.01 9.92 15.46
CA LEU A 157 33.97 9.93 16.49
C LEU A 157 33.70 8.51 17.03
N GLY A 158 33.68 8.41 18.35
CA GLY A 158 33.23 7.23 19.09
C GLY A 158 31.77 7.37 19.55
N PHE A 159 31.24 6.31 20.16
CA PHE A 159 29.80 6.14 20.47
C PHE A 159 29.14 7.36 21.13
N LYS A 160 29.68 7.83 22.26
CA LYS A 160 29.10 8.95 23.03
C LYS A 160 29.19 10.28 22.27
N ALA A 161 30.30 10.50 21.57
CA ALA A 161 30.53 11.74 20.82
C ALA A 161 29.58 11.83 19.61
N SER A 162 29.27 10.70 18.97
CA SER A 162 28.28 10.64 17.88
C SER A 162 26.87 11.05 18.34
N PHE A 163 26.39 10.55 19.50
CA PHE A 163 25.10 10.96 20.04
C PHE A 163 25.08 12.43 20.51
N ALA A 164 26.20 12.93 21.04
CA ALA A 164 26.32 14.34 21.40
C ALA A 164 26.24 15.26 20.17
N ALA A 165 27.01 14.96 19.11
CA ALA A 165 26.94 15.68 17.85
C ALA A 165 25.54 15.62 17.23
N ALA A 166 24.88 14.46 17.31
CA ALA A 166 23.52 14.30 16.83
C ALA A 166 22.49 15.14 17.59
N ARG A 167 22.64 15.27 18.91
CA ARG A 167 21.78 16.12 19.74
C ARG A 167 21.92 17.59 19.32
N ASP A 168 23.16 18.05 19.13
CA ASP A 168 23.44 19.47 18.87
C ASP A 168 22.95 19.92 17.47
N GLN A 169 22.83 19.00 16.51
CA GLN A 169 22.26 19.26 15.18
C GLN A 169 20.87 18.63 14.97
N TYR A 170 20.23 18.11 16.02
CA TYR A 170 18.98 17.35 15.91
C TYR A 170 17.91 18.12 15.13
N TRP A 171 17.69 19.38 15.52
CA TRP A 171 16.67 20.22 14.88
C TRP A 171 17.00 20.60 13.43
N ALA A 172 18.28 20.78 13.11
CA ALA A 172 18.71 21.06 11.75
C ALA A 172 18.43 19.88 10.82
N PHE A 173 18.65 18.65 11.30
CA PHE A 173 18.29 17.43 10.59
C PHE A 173 16.79 17.22 10.49
N CYS A 174 16.04 17.41 11.59
CA CYS A 174 14.58 17.31 11.54
C CYS A 174 13.99 18.25 10.49
N TRP A 175 14.45 19.51 10.45
CA TRP A 175 14.01 20.47 9.45
C TRP A 175 14.38 20.06 8.03
N MET A 176 15.63 19.63 7.80
CA MET A 176 16.09 19.16 6.49
C MET A 176 15.32 17.92 6.02
N PHE A 177 15.11 16.92 6.88
CA PHE A 177 14.30 15.74 6.56
C PHE A 177 12.82 16.06 6.35
N SER A 178 12.28 17.06 7.05
CA SER A 178 10.89 17.51 6.83
C SER A 178 10.74 18.13 5.45
N LEU A 179 11.68 18.97 5.03
CA LEU A 179 11.73 19.52 3.67
C LEU A 179 11.93 18.42 2.62
N LEU A 180 12.83 17.47 2.87
CA LEU A 180 13.07 16.34 1.99
C LEU A 180 11.80 15.50 1.83
N ALA A 181 11.16 15.12 2.93
CA ALA A 181 9.94 14.32 2.94
C ALA A 181 8.81 15.06 2.19
N PHE A 182 8.63 16.36 2.44
CA PHE A 182 7.66 17.16 1.71
C PHE A 182 7.93 17.15 0.20
N ILE A 183 9.17 17.38 -0.23
CA ILE A 183 9.50 17.42 -1.66
C ILE A 183 9.35 16.05 -2.33
N VAL A 184 9.88 15.00 -1.71
CA VAL A 184 9.87 13.65 -2.29
C VAL A 184 8.47 13.07 -2.30
N CYS A 185 7.72 13.18 -1.20
CA CYS A 185 6.33 12.70 -1.16
C CYS A 185 5.44 13.53 -2.09
N GLY A 186 5.56 14.86 -2.09
CA GLY A 186 4.82 15.72 -3.04
C GLY A 186 5.12 15.37 -4.50
N GLY A 187 6.38 15.10 -4.84
CA GLY A 187 6.77 14.61 -6.17
C GLY A 187 6.17 13.24 -6.48
N GLY A 188 6.25 12.29 -5.54
CA GLY A 188 5.69 10.94 -5.69
C GLY A 188 4.16 10.93 -5.83
N LEU A 189 3.48 11.88 -5.19
CA LEU A 189 2.04 12.10 -5.31
C LEU A 189 1.62 12.59 -6.71
N LEU A 190 2.46 13.37 -7.40
CA LEU A 190 2.21 13.70 -8.80
C LEU A 190 2.34 12.46 -9.68
N LEU A 191 3.50 11.80 -9.63
CA LEU A 191 3.82 10.59 -10.37
C LEU A 191 5.02 9.87 -9.70
N ILE A 192 5.20 8.58 -10.00
CA ILE A 192 6.35 7.80 -9.48
C ILE A 192 7.70 8.38 -9.95
N VAL A 193 7.78 8.81 -11.21
CA VAL A 193 9.02 9.29 -11.83
C VAL A 193 9.56 10.58 -11.17
N PRO A 194 8.77 11.66 -10.96
CA PRO A 194 9.20 12.83 -10.19
C PRO A 194 9.65 12.50 -8.76
N GLY A 195 8.95 11.59 -8.07
CA GLY A 195 9.33 11.14 -6.72
C GLY A 195 10.73 10.51 -6.70
N LEU A 196 11.01 9.60 -7.65
CA LEU A 196 12.32 8.95 -7.78
C LEU A 196 13.43 9.96 -8.13
N LEU A 197 13.11 10.92 -9.00
CA LEU A 197 14.04 11.96 -9.41
C LEU A 197 14.44 12.86 -8.22
N PHE A 198 13.47 13.32 -7.42
CA PHE A 198 13.77 14.10 -6.21
C PHE A 198 14.49 13.28 -5.13
N ALA A 199 14.10 12.01 -4.92
CA ALA A 199 14.78 11.13 -3.97
C ALA A 199 16.26 10.99 -4.32
N THR A 200 16.60 10.81 -5.60
CA THR A 200 17.99 10.66 -6.06
C THR A 200 18.77 11.97 -5.95
N TRP A 201 18.18 13.10 -6.38
CA TRP A 201 18.84 14.42 -6.29
C TRP A 201 19.17 14.82 -4.87
N PHE A 202 18.30 14.53 -3.92
CA PHE A 202 18.41 15.02 -2.55
C PHE A 202 18.95 13.99 -1.55
N LEU A 203 19.30 12.79 -2.01
CA LEU A 203 19.78 11.68 -1.18
C LEU A 203 20.97 12.08 -0.29
N PHE A 204 21.89 12.90 -0.80
CA PHE A 204 23.14 13.21 -0.12
C PHE A 204 23.07 14.44 0.80
N ALA A 205 21.92 15.10 0.90
CA ALA A 205 21.74 16.28 1.76
C ALA A 205 22.09 16.00 3.23
N GLN A 206 21.84 14.77 3.70
CA GLN A 206 22.18 14.35 5.06
C GLN A 206 23.69 14.32 5.33
N TYR A 207 24.51 13.97 4.34
CA TYR A 207 25.96 13.97 4.45
C TYR A 207 26.52 15.38 4.29
N ILE A 208 25.93 16.21 3.44
CA ILE A 208 26.28 17.63 3.29
C ILE A 208 26.05 18.37 4.62
N LEU A 209 24.91 18.15 5.28
CA LEU A 209 24.64 18.76 6.58
C LEU A 209 25.65 18.30 7.65
N ALA A 210 25.99 17.01 7.70
CA ALA A 210 26.94 16.48 8.68
C ALA A 210 28.40 16.89 8.41
N ALA A 211 28.84 16.86 7.14
CA ALA A 211 30.23 17.05 6.75
C ALA A 211 30.58 18.52 6.49
N GLU A 212 29.64 19.28 5.95
CA GLU A 212 29.86 20.65 5.46
C GLU A 212 29.10 21.70 6.30
N GLY A 213 28.12 21.28 7.10
CA GLY A 213 27.38 22.16 8.01
C GLY A 213 26.28 22.99 7.33
N ASP A 214 26.02 22.79 6.04
CA ASP A 214 24.95 23.48 5.32
C ASP A 214 23.58 22.96 5.76
N ARG A 215 22.62 23.85 6.02
CA ARG A 215 21.34 23.51 6.66
C ARG A 215 20.15 23.66 5.73
N GLY A 216 19.08 22.89 6.02
CA GLY A 216 17.77 23.04 5.37
C GLY A 216 17.83 22.94 3.85
N MET A 217 17.25 23.92 3.16
CA MET A 217 17.18 23.94 1.69
C MET A 217 18.54 24.01 1.00
N ASP A 218 19.53 24.67 1.61
CA ASP A 218 20.85 24.83 1.00
C ASP A 218 21.56 23.47 0.87
N SER A 219 21.39 22.58 1.86
CA SER A 219 21.90 21.20 1.79
C SER A 219 21.25 20.38 0.68
N LEU A 220 19.95 20.57 0.42
CA LEU A 220 19.21 19.89 -0.64
C LEU A 220 19.66 20.38 -2.02
N LEU A 221 19.70 21.70 -2.24
CA LEU A 221 20.13 22.27 -3.52
C LEU A 221 21.56 21.86 -3.87
N LYS A 222 22.45 21.84 -2.86
CA LYS A 222 23.83 21.39 -3.03
C LYS A 222 23.91 19.88 -3.33
N SER A 223 23.08 19.05 -2.71
CA SER A 223 22.96 17.63 -3.08
C SER A 223 22.57 17.46 -4.55
N ARG A 224 21.58 18.22 -5.02
CA ARG A 224 21.16 18.18 -6.43
C ARG A 224 22.30 18.56 -7.36
N GLU A 225 23.10 19.56 -6.98
CA GLU A 225 24.28 19.97 -7.75
C GLU A 225 25.33 18.85 -7.82
N TYR A 226 25.53 18.10 -6.74
CA TYR A 226 26.48 16.98 -6.73
C TYR A 226 26.02 15.85 -7.65
N VAL A 227 24.71 15.64 -7.77
CA VAL A 227 24.12 14.60 -8.63
C VAL A 227 23.95 15.08 -10.08
N ARG A 228 23.99 16.39 -10.34
CA ARG A 228 23.78 16.95 -11.68
C ARG A 228 24.89 16.50 -12.62
N GLY A 229 24.51 15.99 -13.80
CA GLY A 229 25.44 15.37 -14.75
C GLY A 229 25.73 13.89 -14.49
N TYR A 230 25.53 13.42 -13.25
CA TYR A 230 25.77 12.03 -12.84
C TYR A 230 24.49 11.28 -12.43
N PHE A 231 23.30 11.84 -12.69
CA PHE A 231 22.02 11.30 -12.21
C PHE A 231 21.84 9.80 -12.47
N TRP A 232 22.00 9.37 -13.72
CA TRP A 232 21.85 7.96 -14.09
C TRP A 232 22.93 7.08 -13.47
N ALA A 233 24.15 7.58 -13.40
CA ALA A 233 25.28 6.88 -12.80
C ALA A 233 25.07 6.64 -11.29
N VAL A 234 24.45 7.61 -10.60
CA VAL A 234 24.06 7.50 -9.19
C VAL A 234 22.86 6.57 -9.03
N LEU A 235 21.79 6.79 -9.81
CA LEU A 235 20.57 5.98 -9.74
C LEU A 235 20.84 4.50 -9.98
N LEU A 236 21.64 4.15 -10.99
CA LEU A 236 21.99 2.76 -11.28
C LEU A 236 22.83 2.12 -10.18
N ARG A 237 23.78 2.85 -9.58
CA ARG A 237 24.58 2.35 -8.43
C ARG A 237 23.71 2.08 -7.21
N LEU A 238 22.71 2.94 -6.96
CA LEU A 238 21.74 2.75 -5.88
C LEU A 238 20.79 1.59 -6.18
N LEU A 239 20.34 1.46 -7.43
CA LEU A 239 19.49 0.35 -7.87
C LEU A 239 20.21 -0.99 -7.70
N VAL A 240 21.48 -1.08 -8.11
CA VAL A 240 22.30 -2.30 -7.91
C VAL A 240 22.44 -2.63 -6.43
N LEU A 241 22.68 -1.63 -5.57
CA LEU A 241 22.73 -1.83 -4.12
C LEU A 241 21.40 -2.34 -3.56
N TRP A 242 20.28 -1.73 -3.95
CA TRP A 242 18.95 -2.13 -3.45
C TRP A 242 18.51 -3.49 -3.98
N VAL A 243 18.73 -3.79 -5.26
CA VAL A 243 18.40 -5.09 -5.86
C VAL A 243 19.26 -6.19 -5.25
N SER A 244 20.57 -5.97 -5.07
CA SER A 244 21.44 -6.96 -4.42
C SER A 244 21.06 -7.18 -2.94
N ALA A 245 20.76 -6.11 -2.20
CA ALA A 245 20.23 -6.18 -0.84
C ALA A 245 18.90 -6.96 -0.78
N PHE A 246 17.98 -6.68 -1.69
CA PHE A 246 16.69 -7.35 -1.78
C PHE A 246 16.82 -8.83 -2.12
N LEU A 247 17.65 -9.18 -3.12
CA LEU A 247 17.91 -10.58 -3.48
C LEU A 247 18.56 -11.34 -2.32
N LEU A 248 19.50 -10.72 -1.61
CA LEU A 248 20.10 -11.30 -0.41
C LEU A 248 19.05 -11.56 0.68
N MET A 249 18.17 -10.59 0.93
CA MET A 249 17.05 -10.76 1.87
C MET A 249 16.07 -11.85 1.41
N LEU A 250 15.78 -11.95 0.11
CA LEU A 250 14.89 -12.96 -0.45
C LEU A 250 15.44 -14.38 -0.23
N VAL A 251 16.72 -14.60 -0.53
CA VAL A 251 17.38 -15.90 -0.33
C VAL A 251 17.44 -16.27 1.14
N LEU A 252 17.77 -15.32 2.01
CA LEU A 252 17.93 -15.58 3.44
C LEU A 252 16.62 -15.63 4.22
N GLY A 253 15.55 -15.03 3.70
CA GLY A 253 14.21 -15.08 4.28
C GLY A 253 13.60 -16.48 4.27
N TRP A 254 14.18 -17.43 3.53
CA TRP A 254 13.82 -18.85 3.62
C TRP A 254 14.22 -19.48 4.95
N ILE A 255 15.14 -18.85 5.69
CA ILE A 255 15.55 -19.26 7.03
C ILE A 255 14.90 -18.31 8.05
N PRO A 256 13.90 -18.78 8.83
CA PRO A 256 13.28 -17.94 9.85
C PRO A 256 14.32 -17.43 10.85
N LEU A 257 14.13 -16.21 11.37
CA LEU A 257 15.06 -15.49 12.27
C LEU A 257 16.35 -14.94 11.63
N VAL A 258 16.96 -15.64 10.67
CA VAL A 258 18.26 -15.22 10.07
C VAL A 258 18.10 -13.99 9.20
N GLY A 259 17.02 -13.89 8.42
CA GLY A 259 16.73 -12.73 7.60
C GLY A 259 16.64 -11.43 8.42
N ASP A 260 15.91 -11.47 9.53
CA ASP A 260 15.73 -10.33 10.43
C ASP A 260 17.05 -9.91 11.07
N LEU A 261 17.85 -10.88 11.54
CA LEU A 261 19.14 -10.59 12.15
C LEU A 261 20.12 -9.97 11.14
N LEU A 262 20.15 -10.43 9.88
CA LEU A 262 21.04 -9.87 8.88
C LEU A 262 20.62 -8.46 8.44
N SER A 263 19.32 -8.17 8.43
CA SER A 263 18.82 -6.82 8.12
C SER A 263 19.46 -5.74 9.00
N LEU A 264 19.81 -6.10 10.25
CA LEU A 264 20.48 -5.22 11.20
C LEU A 264 21.90 -4.80 10.76
N PHE A 265 22.57 -5.64 9.97
CA PHE A 265 23.90 -5.36 9.44
C PHE A 265 23.83 -4.59 8.11
N LEU A 266 22.80 -4.85 7.31
CA LEU A 266 22.70 -4.29 5.97
C LEU A 266 22.38 -2.78 5.96
N PHE A 267 21.60 -2.30 6.93
CA PHE A 267 21.24 -0.89 7.01
C PHE A 267 22.48 0.01 7.26
N PRO A 268 23.32 -0.23 8.29
CA PRO A 268 24.56 0.53 8.48
C PRO A 268 25.52 0.44 7.29
N PHE A 269 25.61 -0.73 6.63
CA PHE A 269 26.44 -0.87 5.43
C PHE A 269 25.95 0.01 4.28
N THR A 270 24.64 0.07 4.06
CA THR A 270 24.01 0.92 3.03
C THR A 270 24.33 2.39 3.25
N LEU A 271 24.33 2.85 4.50
CA LEU A 271 24.69 4.22 4.87
C LEU A 271 26.17 4.52 4.54
N VAL A 272 27.09 3.62 4.90
CA VAL A 272 28.51 3.75 4.54
C VAL A 272 28.71 3.82 3.03
N TYR A 273 28.03 2.95 2.27
CA TYR A 273 28.11 2.95 0.80
C TYR A 273 27.65 4.28 0.19
N GLN A 274 26.52 4.80 0.66
CA GLN A 274 26.02 6.10 0.22
C GLN A 274 26.97 7.24 0.58
N TYR A 275 27.64 7.19 1.74
CA TYR A 275 28.63 8.18 2.14
C TYR A 275 29.85 8.20 1.20
N PHE A 276 30.40 7.04 0.84
CA PHE A 276 31.52 7.00 -0.11
C PHE A 276 31.11 7.48 -1.51
N LEU A 277 29.89 7.15 -1.95
CA LEU A 277 29.35 7.67 -3.20
C LEU A 277 29.21 9.21 -3.15
N TYR A 278 28.80 9.75 -2.00
CA TYR A 278 28.81 11.20 -1.76
C TYR A 278 30.22 11.79 -1.84
N CYS A 279 31.24 11.14 -1.25
CA CYS A 279 32.63 11.61 -1.34
C CYS A 279 33.13 11.67 -2.79
N ASP A 280 32.85 10.61 -3.56
CA ASP A 280 33.27 10.55 -4.98
C ASP A 280 32.59 11.66 -5.81
N LEU A 281 31.30 11.93 -5.57
CA LEU A 281 30.57 13.04 -6.22
C LEU A 281 31.06 14.42 -5.77
N ARG A 282 31.46 14.54 -4.50
CA ARG A 282 32.00 15.80 -3.97
C ARG A 282 33.31 16.17 -4.65
N GLU A 283 34.15 15.17 -4.94
CA GLU A 283 35.49 15.30 -5.54
C GLU A 283 35.47 15.35 -7.08
N ALA A 284 34.35 15.00 -7.70
CA ALA A 284 34.17 15.08 -9.16
C ALA A 284 34.47 16.49 -9.70
N PRO A 285 35.27 16.63 -10.79
CA PRO A 285 35.45 17.86 -11.52
C PRO A 285 34.09 18.45 -11.92
N ARG A 286 33.91 19.73 -11.62
CA ARG A 286 32.67 20.45 -11.94
C ARG A 286 32.95 21.40 -13.09
N GLU A 287 32.09 21.34 -14.10
CA GLU A 287 31.94 22.45 -15.04
C GLU A 287 31.65 23.72 -14.22
N LYS A 288 32.27 24.86 -14.56
CA LYS A 288 32.10 26.12 -13.82
C LYS A 288 30.65 26.60 -13.95
N ILE A 289 29.79 26.17 -13.04
CA ILE A 289 28.42 26.66 -12.97
C ILE A 289 28.47 28.10 -12.43
N PRO A 290 27.79 29.07 -13.06
CA PRO A 290 27.67 30.42 -12.52
C PRO A 290 27.18 30.36 -11.07
N SER A 291 27.87 31.04 -10.16
CA SER A 291 27.46 31.17 -8.76
C SER A 291 26.19 32.02 -8.67
N PHE A 292 25.04 31.44 -8.97
CA PHE A 292 23.75 32.11 -8.92
C PHE A 292 22.85 31.40 -7.92
N TRP A 293 22.94 31.87 -6.68
CA TRP A 293 21.84 31.85 -5.73
C TRP A 293 20.73 32.80 -6.22
N GLU A 294 20.13 32.53 -7.38
CA GLU A 294 18.90 33.21 -7.74
C GLU A 294 17.83 32.71 -6.78
N THR A 295 17.38 33.60 -5.90
CA THR A 295 16.35 33.40 -4.87
C THR A 295 15.11 32.67 -5.40
N GLY A 296 14.83 32.78 -6.70
CA GLY A 296 13.77 32.05 -7.40
C GLY A 296 13.91 30.51 -7.41
N THR A 297 15.11 29.95 -7.30
CA THR A 297 15.31 28.48 -7.29
C THR A 297 14.96 27.82 -5.96
N ARG A 298 15.04 28.56 -4.84
CA ARG A 298 14.74 28.04 -3.49
C ARG A 298 13.26 27.67 -3.30
N LEU A 299 12.36 28.37 -4.00
CA LEU A 299 10.91 28.16 -3.85
C LEU A 299 10.31 27.24 -4.92
N ARG A 300 10.98 27.06 -6.07
CA ARG A 300 10.47 26.25 -7.19
C ARG A 300 10.19 24.79 -6.80
N TRP A 301 11.11 24.13 -6.10
CA TRP A 301 10.96 22.70 -5.77
C TRP A 301 9.89 22.44 -4.71
N PRO A 302 9.82 23.19 -3.60
CA PRO A 302 8.67 23.12 -2.70
C PRO A 302 7.35 23.43 -3.39
N ALA A 303 7.31 24.39 -4.33
CA ALA A 303 6.07 24.72 -5.05
C ALA A 303 5.58 23.56 -5.95
N VAL A 304 6.49 22.89 -6.66
CA VAL A 304 6.15 21.69 -7.46
C VAL A 304 5.66 20.56 -6.55
N ALA A 305 6.30 20.35 -5.40
CA ALA A 305 5.85 19.35 -4.44
C ALA A 305 4.48 19.69 -3.84
N ALA A 306 4.24 20.96 -3.52
CA ALA A 306 2.95 21.45 -3.04
C ALA A 306 1.82 21.21 -4.06
N LEU A 307 2.11 21.34 -5.36
CA LEU A 307 1.16 21.00 -6.41
C LEU A 307 0.74 19.51 -6.32
N GLY A 308 1.65 18.60 -6.03
CA GLY A 308 1.31 17.18 -5.83
C GLY A 308 0.37 16.92 -4.67
N TYR A 309 0.59 17.59 -3.54
CA TYR A 309 -0.32 17.54 -2.40
C TYR A 309 -1.69 18.18 -2.68
N LEU A 310 -1.81 19.06 -3.67
CA LEU A 310 -3.10 19.64 -4.08
C LEU A 310 -3.81 18.78 -5.12
N VAL A 311 -3.09 18.28 -6.12
CA VAL A 311 -3.67 17.54 -7.25
C VAL A 311 -4.30 16.23 -6.79
N LEU A 312 -3.68 15.47 -5.88
CA LEU A 312 -4.22 14.17 -5.49
C LEU A 312 -5.51 14.24 -4.67
N PRO A 313 -5.61 15.08 -3.62
CA PRO A 313 -6.88 15.30 -2.93
C PRO A 313 -7.96 15.88 -3.83
N VAL A 314 -7.61 16.79 -4.74
CA VAL A 314 -8.57 17.35 -5.72
C VAL A 314 -9.02 16.29 -6.72
N ALA A 315 -8.12 15.45 -7.24
CA ALA A 315 -8.46 14.34 -8.14
C ALA A 315 -9.29 13.28 -7.41
N PHE A 316 -8.93 12.92 -6.18
CA PHE A 316 -9.71 12.03 -5.33
C PHE A 316 -11.09 12.61 -5.04
N TRP A 317 -11.17 13.92 -4.80
CA TRP A 317 -12.43 14.65 -4.63
C TRP A 317 -13.23 14.74 -5.93
N MET A 318 -12.60 14.84 -7.10
CA MET A 318 -13.32 14.82 -8.38
C MET A 318 -13.81 13.41 -8.75
N ILE A 319 -13.05 12.37 -8.39
CA ILE A 319 -13.38 10.96 -8.73
C ILE A 319 -14.38 10.35 -7.74
N GLY A 320 -14.35 10.76 -6.46
CA GLY A 320 -15.21 10.20 -5.41
C GLY A 320 -15.64 11.17 -4.32
N GLY A 321 -15.42 12.47 -4.49
CA GLY A 321 -15.60 13.45 -3.42
C GLY A 321 -17.03 13.69 -3.01
N MET A 322 -18.02 13.52 -3.88
CA MET A 322 -19.43 13.60 -3.46
C MET A 322 -19.79 12.43 -2.52
N SER A 323 -19.36 11.21 -2.82
CA SER A 323 -19.66 10.03 -1.99
C SER A 323 -18.77 9.92 -0.73
N ALA A 324 -17.52 10.37 -0.77
CA ALA A 324 -16.61 10.35 0.37
C ALA A 324 -16.88 11.47 1.39
N LEU A 325 -17.26 12.67 0.94
CA LEU A 325 -17.70 13.74 1.84
C LEU A 325 -18.99 13.38 2.56
N ASP A 326 -19.94 12.74 1.88
CA ASP A 326 -21.18 12.27 2.51
C ASP A 326 -20.88 11.25 3.63
N GLY A 327 -19.95 10.32 3.40
CA GLY A 327 -19.52 9.34 4.42
C GLY A 327 -18.74 9.95 5.59
N TRP A 328 -17.87 10.94 5.34
CA TRP A 328 -17.08 11.61 6.38
C TRP A 328 -17.93 12.56 7.22
N VAL A 329 -18.83 13.33 6.59
CA VAL A 329 -19.81 14.19 7.28
C VAL A 329 -20.76 13.35 8.12
N LEU A 330 -21.19 12.19 7.63
CA LEU A 330 -22.01 11.26 8.40
C LEU A 330 -21.25 10.71 9.62
N SER A 331 -20.00 10.29 9.44
CA SER A 331 -19.15 9.79 10.54
C SER A 331 -18.87 10.87 11.59
N TRP A 332 -18.60 12.12 11.17
CA TRP A 332 -18.41 13.26 12.06
C TRP A 332 -19.68 13.62 12.83
N LYS A 333 -20.85 13.59 12.18
CA LYS A 333 -22.15 13.82 12.82
C LYS A 333 -22.51 12.73 13.83
N ILE A 334 -22.21 11.45 13.52
CA ILE A 334 -22.39 10.30 14.43
C ILE A 334 -21.48 10.45 15.66
N GLY A 335 -20.21 10.84 15.47
CA GLY A 335 -19.25 11.00 16.57
C GLY A 335 -19.60 12.11 17.57
N HIS A 336 -20.37 13.11 17.18
CA HIS A 336 -20.75 14.25 18.04
C HIS A 336 -22.18 14.20 18.57
N GLY A 337 -22.92 13.10 18.40
CA GLY A 337 -24.31 12.98 18.91
C GLY A 337 -25.30 13.96 18.26
N LEU A 338 -24.92 14.64 17.19
CA LEU A 338 -25.73 15.62 16.45
C LEU A 338 -26.75 14.96 15.51
N VAL A 339 -26.74 13.63 15.41
CA VAL A 339 -27.69 12.84 14.60
C VAL A 339 -29.11 12.90 15.15
N SER A 340 -29.32 13.22 16.43
CA SER A 340 -30.68 13.31 16.99
C SER A 340 -31.51 14.49 16.47
N ARG A 341 -30.89 15.53 15.87
CA ARG A 341 -31.60 16.74 15.40
C ARG A 341 -31.69 16.93 13.89
N SER A 342 -30.83 16.28 13.09
CA SER A 342 -30.78 16.54 11.64
C SER A 342 -31.59 15.55 10.77
N VAL A 343 -32.20 14.52 11.36
CA VAL A 343 -33.05 13.56 10.64
C VAL A 343 -34.44 14.13 10.28
N GLN A 344 -34.86 15.25 10.88
CA GLN A 344 -36.18 15.82 10.59
C GLN A 344 -36.26 16.58 9.25
N ASN A 345 -35.15 17.02 8.66
CA ASN A 345 -35.16 17.89 7.47
C ASN A 345 -34.33 17.37 6.28
N TRP A 346 -33.97 16.09 6.25
CA TRP A 346 -33.36 15.49 5.05
C TRP A 346 -34.45 15.07 4.07
N THR A 347 -34.57 15.79 2.95
CA THR A 347 -35.28 15.31 1.76
C THR A 347 -34.27 14.57 0.87
N PRO A 348 -34.43 13.24 0.69
CA PRO A 348 -33.58 12.49 -0.23
C PRO A 348 -33.66 13.08 -1.65
N PRO A 349 -32.59 12.99 -2.47
CA PRO A 349 -32.77 13.01 -3.91
C PRO A 349 -33.77 11.89 -4.28
N PRO A 350 -34.57 12.01 -5.35
CA PRO A 350 -35.53 10.99 -5.75
C PRO A 350 -34.80 9.72 -6.21
N VAL A 351 -34.31 8.96 -5.24
CA VAL A 351 -34.03 7.54 -5.35
C VAL A 351 -35.40 6.91 -5.53
N ILE A 352 -35.56 6.11 -6.57
CA ILE A 352 -36.75 5.32 -6.88
C ILE A 352 -37.27 4.73 -5.56
N GLU A 353 -38.31 5.35 -4.98
CA GLU A 353 -38.89 5.04 -3.67
C GLU A 353 -39.42 3.60 -3.60
N GLU A 354 -39.47 2.91 -4.73
CA GLU A 354 -40.16 1.65 -4.90
C GLU A 354 -39.48 0.45 -4.23
N LYS A 355 -38.26 0.57 -3.65
CA LYS A 355 -37.56 -0.60 -3.06
C LYS A 355 -36.95 -0.43 -1.66
N LEU A 356 -37.13 0.70 -0.98
CA LEU A 356 -36.74 0.83 0.44
C LEU A 356 -37.92 0.42 1.34
N GLY A 357 -37.74 -0.66 2.13
CA GLY A 357 -38.70 -1.07 3.17
C GLY A 357 -39.84 -1.99 2.71
N GLN A 358 -39.74 -2.61 1.53
CA GLN A 358 -40.69 -3.67 1.16
C GLN A 358 -40.39 -4.93 1.98
N GLU A 359 -41.44 -5.51 2.56
CA GLU A 359 -41.35 -6.79 3.26
C GLU A 359 -40.85 -7.86 2.28
N PRO A 360 -39.93 -8.75 2.70
CA PRO A 360 -39.46 -9.80 1.82
C PRO A 360 -40.61 -10.63 1.26
N PRO A 361 -40.46 -11.18 0.05
CA PRO A 361 -41.46 -12.07 -0.50
C PRO A 361 -41.69 -13.26 0.44
N ALA A 362 -42.95 -13.66 0.58
CA ALA A 362 -43.31 -14.76 1.47
C ALA A 362 -42.58 -16.06 1.08
N ALA A 363 -42.01 -16.74 2.08
CA ALA A 363 -41.33 -18.01 1.85
C ALA A 363 -42.33 -19.10 1.44
N VAL A 364 -42.12 -19.69 0.27
CA VAL A 364 -42.94 -20.77 -0.26
C VAL A 364 -42.48 -22.10 0.32
N ARG A 365 -43.38 -22.78 1.04
CA ARG A 365 -43.13 -24.12 1.59
C ARG A 365 -43.11 -25.15 0.46
N ILE A 366 -41.90 -25.63 0.14
CA ILE A 366 -41.68 -26.65 -0.88
C ILE A 366 -40.69 -27.70 -0.40
N SER A 367 -41.00 -28.98 -0.64
CA SER A 367 -40.11 -30.09 -0.30
C SER A 367 -39.00 -30.26 -1.33
N ARG A 368 -37.87 -30.84 -0.90
CA ARG A 368 -36.73 -31.17 -1.78
C ARG A 368 -37.16 -32.00 -3.01
N ARG A 369 -38.06 -32.97 -2.84
CA ARG A 369 -38.58 -33.82 -3.92
C ARG A 369 -39.42 -33.01 -4.92
N LYS A 370 -40.29 -32.12 -4.44
CA LYS A 370 -41.12 -31.25 -5.28
C LYS A 370 -40.26 -30.23 -6.04
N MET A 371 -39.28 -29.61 -5.38
CA MET A 371 -38.32 -28.69 -6.02
C MET A 371 -37.53 -29.40 -7.14
N ARG A 372 -36.98 -30.59 -6.89
CA ARG A 372 -36.28 -31.38 -7.92
C ARG A 372 -37.17 -31.74 -9.11
N ARG A 373 -38.46 -32.03 -8.88
CA ARG A 373 -39.42 -32.30 -9.97
C ARG A 373 -39.72 -31.04 -10.77
N LEU A 374 -39.87 -29.89 -10.10
CA LEU A 374 -40.08 -28.59 -10.72
C LEU A 374 -38.90 -28.25 -11.64
N LEU A 375 -37.68 -28.28 -11.11
CA LEU A 375 -36.44 -28.04 -11.86
C LEU A 375 -36.25 -28.91 -13.11
N LYS A 376 -36.82 -30.12 -13.12
CA LYS A 376 -36.79 -31.01 -14.29
C LYS A 376 -37.80 -30.62 -15.37
N ARG A 377 -38.95 -30.07 -14.98
CA ARG A 377 -40.09 -29.77 -15.85
C ARG A 377 -40.09 -28.33 -16.37
N THR A 378 -39.61 -27.39 -15.56
CA THR A 378 -39.56 -25.98 -15.93
C THR A 378 -38.61 -25.78 -17.10
N ARG A 379 -39.10 -25.06 -18.11
CA ARG A 379 -38.35 -24.58 -19.27
C ARG A 379 -38.68 -23.10 -19.44
N ILE A 380 -37.75 -22.38 -20.03
CA ILE A 380 -37.88 -20.97 -20.36
C ILE A 380 -37.60 -20.79 -21.85
N GLU A 381 -38.21 -19.79 -22.46
CA GLU A 381 -37.92 -19.40 -23.83
C GLU A 381 -36.45 -19.02 -23.99
N VAL A 382 -35.82 -19.55 -25.03
CA VAL A 382 -34.41 -19.34 -25.32
C VAL A 382 -34.28 -18.10 -26.20
N PRO A 383 -33.50 -17.08 -25.81
CA PRO A 383 -33.22 -15.95 -26.68
C PRO A 383 -32.53 -16.40 -27.98
N PRO A 384 -32.62 -15.62 -29.08
CA PRO A 384 -31.88 -15.89 -30.30
C PRO A 384 -30.39 -16.10 -30.02
N GLY A 385 -29.79 -17.14 -30.61
CA GLY A 385 -28.39 -17.50 -30.38
C GLY A 385 -28.10 -18.10 -29.00
N GLY A 386 -29.11 -18.31 -28.16
CA GLY A 386 -28.96 -18.90 -26.83
C GLY A 386 -29.09 -20.42 -26.77
N VAL A 387 -28.87 -20.98 -25.58
CA VAL A 387 -29.07 -22.40 -25.27
C VAL A 387 -29.95 -22.58 -24.02
N SER A 388 -30.83 -23.58 -24.05
CA SER A 388 -31.64 -23.96 -22.88
C SER A 388 -30.82 -24.86 -21.93
N VAL A 389 -30.80 -24.50 -20.66
CA VAL A 389 -29.99 -25.11 -19.60
C VAL A 389 -30.89 -25.42 -18.41
N GLY A 390 -31.80 -26.38 -18.59
CA GLY A 390 -32.81 -26.74 -17.59
C GLY A 390 -33.85 -25.64 -17.38
N PRO A 391 -34.00 -25.06 -16.18
CA PRO A 391 -34.90 -23.94 -15.93
C PRO A 391 -34.31 -22.58 -16.36
N ALA A 392 -33.09 -22.56 -16.88
CA ALA A 392 -32.40 -21.36 -17.34
C ALA A 392 -32.20 -21.37 -18.86
N ALA A 393 -31.94 -20.21 -19.44
CA ALA A 393 -31.38 -20.04 -20.77
C ALA A 393 -30.15 -19.13 -20.68
N LEU A 394 -29.14 -19.42 -21.50
CA LEU A 394 -27.89 -18.67 -21.59
C LEU A 394 -27.74 -18.14 -23.01
N ALA A 395 -27.25 -16.91 -23.15
CA ALA A 395 -26.84 -16.34 -24.43
C ALA A 395 -25.65 -15.41 -24.24
N ALA A 396 -24.77 -15.36 -25.23
CA ALA A 396 -23.80 -14.28 -25.35
C ALA A 396 -24.54 -13.01 -25.75
N ASP A 397 -24.14 -11.87 -25.20
CA ASP A 397 -24.83 -10.60 -25.38
C ASP A 397 -23.91 -9.56 -26.03
N ARG A 398 -22.96 -9.00 -25.27
CA ARG A 398 -22.07 -7.94 -25.74
C ARG A 398 -20.61 -8.30 -25.51
N PHE A 399 -19.80 -8.17 -26.56
CA PHE A 399 -18.35 -8.22 -26.47
C PHE A 399 -17.77 -6.82 -26.21
N TRP A 400 -16.66 -6.79 -25.46
CA TRP A 400 -15.95 -5.58 -25.12
C TRP A 400 -14.47 -5.74 -25.43
N ASP A 401 -14.00 -5.02 -26.46
CA ASP A 401 -12.58 -4.89 -26.75
C ASP A 401 -11.93 -3.89 -25.79
N GLY A 402 -11.47 -4.40 -24.65
CA GLY A 402 -10.70 -3.63 -23.67
C GLY A 402 -9.21 -3.49 -24.02
N GLY A 403 -8.78 -3.92 -25.22
CA GLY A 403 -7.38 -4.00 -25.67
C GLY A 403 -6.54 -5.02 -24.87
N SER A 404 -6.34 -4.77 -23.58
CA SER A 404 -5.57 -5.66 -22.69
C SER A 404 -6.42 -6.73 -21.98
N THR A 405 -7.74 -6.51 -21.84
CA THR A 405 -8.66 -7.41 -21.15
C THR A 405 -9.99 -7.56 -21.93
N PRO A 406 -9.97 -8.22 -23.10
CA PRO A 406 -11.21 -8.51 -23.82
C PRO A 406 -12.13 -9.37 -22.95
N HIS A 407 -13.42 -9.07 -22.96
CA HIS A 407 -14.41 -9.85 -22.21
C HIS A 407 -15.77 -9.86 -22.92
N LEU A 408 -16.54 -10.90 -22.63
CA LEU A 408 -17.85 -11.13 -23.20
C LEU A 408 -18.90 -11.24 -22.09
N TRP A 409 -20.06 -10.61 -22.30
CA TRP A 409 -21.21 -10.78 -21.42
C TRP A 409 -21.97 -12.06 -21.74
N LEU A 410 -22.06 -12.94 -20.75
CA LEU A 410 -22.94 -14.09 -20.76
C LEU A 410 -24.22 -13.75 -20.00
N LYS A 411 -25.29 -13.51 -20.75
CA LYS A 411 -26.62 -13.23 -20.21
C LYS A 411 -27.31 -14.53 -19.78
N VAL A 412 -27.91 -14.49 -18.60
CA VAL A 412 -28.63 -15.59 -17.97
C VAL A 412 -30.08 -15.18 -17.81
N ARG A 413 -31.01 -16.01 -18.28
CA ARG A 413 -32.43 -15.93 -17.93
C ARG A 413 -32.79 -17.15 -17.11
N LEU A 414 -33.39 -16.96 -15.93
CA LEU A 414 -33.82 -18.04 -15.05
C LEU A 414 -35.32 -17.90 -14.80
N ALA A 415 -36.08 -18.98 -15.02
CA ALA A 415 -37.50 -19.00 -14.70
C ALA A 415 -37.76 -18.57 -13.24
N ASP A 416 -38.88 -17.92 -12.98
CA ASP A 416 -39.25 -17.56 -11.61
C ASP A 416 -39.57 -18.81 -10.78
N LEU A 417 -38.65 -19.19 -9.91
CA LEU A 417 -38.72 -20.42 -9.12
C LEU A 417 -39.07 -20.10 -7.66
N PRO A 418 -39.76 -21.00 -6.95
CA PRO A 418 -40.10 -20.78 -5.54
C PRO A 418 -38.85 -20.45 -4.70
N ASN A 419 -38.98 -19.39 -3.90
CA ASN A 419 -37.94 -18.85 -3.02
C ASN A 419 -36.72 -18.23 -3.71
N LEU A 420 -36.69 -18.14 -5.05
CA LEU A 420 -35.59 -17.52 -5.79
C LEU A 420 -35.40 -16.05 -5.42
N ALA A 421 -36.50 -15.34 -5.16
CA ALA A 421 -36.48 -13.94 -4.75
C ALA A 421 -35.75 -13.68 -3.41
N LEU A 422 -35.60 -14.70 -2.55
CA LEU A 422 -34.86 -14.61 -1.28
C LEU A 422 -33.34 -14.79 -1.45
N VAL A 423 -32.86 -15.18 -2.64
CA VAL A 423 -31.45 -15.54 -2.89
C VAL A 423 -30.95 -15.05 -4.25
N ARG A 424 -31.50 -13.95 -4.77
CA ARG A 424 -31.23 -13.45 -6.15
C ARG A 424 -29.75 -13.24 -6.48
N ASP A 425 -28.95 -12.90 -5.49
CA ASP A 425 -27.52 -12.60 -5.58
C ASP A 425 -26.59 -13.82 -5.47
N ARG A 426 -27.14 -14.99 -5.09
CA ARG A 426 -26.34 -16.20 -4.81
C ARG A 426 -26.96 -17.51 -5.31
N ALA A 427 -28.15 -17.45 -5.90
CA ALA A 427 -28.83 -18.63 -6.43
C ALA A 427 -28.10 -19.22 -7.64
N VAL A 428 -27.48 -18.37 -8.45
CA VAL A 428 -26.80 -18.78 -9.69
C VAL A 428 -25.33 -18.42 -9.61
N SER A 429 -24.48 -19.38 -9.96
CA SER A 429 -23.08 -19.13 -10.30
C SER A 429 -22.70 -19.91 -11.55
N ILE A 430 -21.85 -19.35 -12.40
CA ILE A 430 -21.43 -19.96 -13.65
C ILE A 430 -19.91 -20.17 -13.62
N SER A 431 -19.48 -21.39 -13.88
CA SER A 431 -18.09 -21.70 -14.18
C SER A 431 -17.93 -21.90 -15.69
N ILE A 432 -16.91 -21.29 -16.26
CA ILE A 432 -16.54 -21.47 -17.67
C ILE A 432 -15.40 -22.49 -17.72
N ASP A 433 -15.56 -23.49 -18.58
CA ASP A 433 -14.55 -24.52 -18.81
C ASP A 433 -13.66 -24.16 -20.01
N ARG A 434 -14.27 -23.58 -21.05
CA ARG A 434 -13.59 -23.22 -22.29
C ARG A 434 -14.36 -22.17 -23.09
N VAL A 435 -13.63 -21.29 -23.76
CA VAL A 435 -14.15 -20.44 -24.84
C VAL A 435 -13.35 -20.74 -26.09
N THR A 436 -13.97 -21.27 -27.14
CA THR A 436 -13.28 -21.72 -28.36
C THR A 436 -13.46 -20.74 -29.51
N ASP A 437 -12.40 -20.58 -30.31
CA ASP A 437 -12.44 -19.83 -31.57
C ASP A 437 -12.74 -20.72 -32.81
N GLY A 438 -12.64 -20.13 -34.00
CA GLY A 438 -12.73 -20.76 -35.33
C GLY A 438 -11.85 -22.00 -35.51
N ASP A 439 -10.64 -21.96 -34.95
CA ASP A 439 -9.64 -23.02 -35.04
C ASP A 439 -9.76 -24.04 -33.90
N GLY A 440 -10.70 -23.83 -32.96
CA GLY A 440 -10.90 -24.66 -31.78
C GLY A 440 -9.90 -24.39 -30.64
N ALA A 441 -9.11 -23.32 -30.73
CA ALA A 441 -8.20 -22.92 -29.66
C ALA A 441 -8.95 -22.28 -28.50
N ASP A 442 -8.47 -22.51 -27.27
CA ASP A 442 -9.08 -21.96 -26.06
C ASP A 442 -8.61 -20.53 -25.79
N ARG A 443 -9.58 -19.62 -25.79
CA ARG A 443 -9.43 -18.18 -25.57
C ARG A 443 -9.85 -17.76 -24.17
N TYR A 444 -10.32 -18.67 -23.32
CA TYR A 444 -10.68 -18.33 -21.94
C TYR A 444 -9.42 -18.00 -21.09
N ASP A 445 -9.50 -16.92 -20.30
CA ASP A 445 -8.47 -16.58 -19.31
C ASP A 445 -8.89 -17.05 -17.91
N ALA A 446 -8.64 -18.33 -17.64
CA ALA A 446 -8.87 -18.92 -16.32
C ALA A 446 -7.99 -18.33 -15.20
N THR A 447 -6.96 -17.56 -15.54
CA THR A 447 -6.03 -16.94 -14.56
C THR A 447 -6.47 -15.55 -14.12
N SER A 448 -7.50 -14.98 -14.76
CA SER A 448 -8.06 -13.69 -14.40
C SER A 448 -8.53 -13.65 -12.94
N MET A 449 -8.25 -12.55 -12.24
CA MET A 449 -8.70 -12.34 -10.86
C MET A 449 -10.24 -12.34 -10.74
N PHE A 450 -10.94 -12.11 -11.85
CA PHE A 450 -12.39 -12.17 -11.96
C PHE A 450 -12.95 -13.58 -12.11
N GLU A 451 -12.11 -14.63 -12.02
CA GLU A 451 -12.54 -16.03 -12.00
C GLU A 451 -12.58 -16.65 -10.60
N LYS A 452 -12.38 -15.84 -9.55
CA LYS A 452 -12.64 -16.25 -8.16
C LYS A 452 -14.14 -16.49 -7.92
N GLU A 453 -14.48 -17.35 -6.95
CA GLU A 453 -15.87 -17.78 -6.68
C GLU A 453 -16.86 -16.61 -6.53
N PHE A 454 -16.44 -15.50 -5.92
CA PHE A 454 -17.27 -14.31 -5.76
C PHE A 454 -17.78 -13.75 -7.09
N PHE A 455 -16.92 -13.63 -8.10
CA PHE A 455 -17.25 -13.05 -9.40
C PHE A 455 -18.02 -14.02 -10.30
N ARG A 456 -17.98 -15.33 -10.02
CA ARG A 456 -18.77 -16.34 -10.73
C ARG A 456 -20.27 -16.23 -10.46
N ARG A 457 -20.67 -15.49 -9.43
CA ARG A 457 -22.08 -15.32 -9.03
C ARG A 457 -22.80 -14.37 -9.99
N VAL A 458 -24.05 -14.67 -10.29
CA VAL A 458 -24.90 -13.87 -11.17
C VAL A 458 -26.01 -13.25 -10.33
N THR A 459 -26.00 -11.92 -10.25
CA THR A 459 -27.07 -11.16 -9.60
C THR A 459 -28.29 -11.10 -10.52
N LEU A 460 -29.38 -11.72 -10.10
CA LEU A 460 -30.62 -11.77 -10.85
C LEU A 460 -31.53 -10.57 -10.56
N GLN A 461 -32.07 -9.98 -11.60
CA GLN A 461 -33.02 -8.87 -11.58
C GLN A 461 -34.29 -9.26 -12.34
N ALA A 462 -35.43 -8.65 -12.00
CA ALA A 462 -36.65 -8.85 -12.76
C ALA A 462 -36.54 -8.06 -14.08
N SER A 463 -36.72 -8.73 -15.23
CA SER A 463 -36.60 -8.11 -16.56
C SER A 463 -37.79 -7.16 -16.86
N SER A 464 -38.97 -7.51 -16.35
CA SER A 464 -40.20 -6.72 -16.29
C SER A 464 -41.25 -7.51 -15.49
N ALA A 465 -42.35 -6.88 -15.04
CA ALA A 465 -43.35 -7.55 -14.18
C ALA A 465 -43.98 -8.81 -14.81
N ASP A 466 -44.06 -8.89 -16.15
CA ASP A 466 -44.80 -9.93 -16.86
C ASP A 466 -43.93 -10.99 -17.56
N ALA A 467 -42.59 -10.86 -17.49
CA ALA A 467 -41.69 -11.74 -18.25
C ALA A 467 -41.67 -13.20 -17.74
N GLY A 468 -42.08 -13.46 -16.49
CA GLY A 468 -42.04 -14.80 -15.90
C GLY A 468 -40.62 -15.36 -15.64
N TYR A 469 -39.59 -14.52 -15.78
CA TYR A 469 -38.19 -14.85 -15.53
C TYR A 469 -37.41 -13.70 -14.92
N LEU A 470 -36.30 -14.06 -14.28
CA LEU A 470 -35.27 -13.12 -13.85
C LEU A 470 -34.06 -13.21 -14.76
N GLU A 471 -33.35 -12.10 -14.94
CA GLU A 471 -32.16 -12.03 -15.77
C GLU A 471 -30.96 -11.47 -15.03
N GLY A 472 -29.76 -11.85 -15.46
CA GLY A 472 -28.50 -11.31 -14.95
C GLY A 472 -27.39 -11.55 -15.95
N THR A 473 -26.24 -10.94 -15.72
CA THR A 473 -25.08 -11.03 -16.62
C THR A 473 -23.85 -11.49 -15.88
N ARG A 474 -23.03 -12.31 -16.54
CA ARG A 474 -21.71 -12.72 -16.09
C ARG A 474 -20.67 -12.28 -17.11
N ASP A 475 -19.66 -11.54 -16.66
CA ASP A 475 -18.46 -11.26 -17.47
C ASP A 475 -17.60 -12.52 -17.62
N VAL A 476 -17.20 -12.82 -18.85
CA VAL A 476 -16.27 -13.90 -19.19
C VAL A 476 -15.02 -13.28 -19.79
N TYR A 477 -13.90 -13.37 -19.06
CA TYR A 477 -12.64 -12.75 -19.47
C TYR A 477 -11.88 -13.67 -20.43
N LEU A 478 -11.32 -13.05 -21.48
CA LEU A 478 -10.66 -13.73 -22.58
C LEU A 478 -9.18 -13.36 -22.62
N ARG A 479 -8.38 -14.21 -23.24
CA ARG A 479 -6.95 -13.96 -23.46
C ARG A 479 -6.76 -12.74 -24.35
N ARG A 480 -5.69 -11.99 -24.08
CA ARG A 480 -5.34 -10.80 -24.86
C ARG A 480 -5.23 -11.11 -26.36
N GLY A 481 -5.78 -10.22 -27.19
CA GLY A 481 -5.81 -10.38 -28.65
C GLY A 481 -6.84 -11.40 -29.14
N THR A 482 -7.90 -11.65 -28.35
CA THR A 482 -9.07 -12.39 -28.82
C THR A 482 -10.06 -11.37 -29.36
N ASP A 483 -10.49 -11.54 -30.61
CA ASP A 483 -11.50 -10.71 -31.25
C ASP A 483 -12.88 -11.39 -31.20
N GLU A 484 -13.96 -10.61 -31.29
CA GLU A 484 -15.34 -11.14 -31.24
C GLU A 484 -15.62 -12.12 -32.39
N GLU A 485 -15.17 -11.78 -33.59
CA GLU A 485 -15.40 -12.53 -34.83
C GLU A 485 -14.75 -13.93 -34.82
N ASP A 486 -13.72 -14.12 -33.97
CA ASP A 486 -13.04 -15.39 -33.84
C ASP A 486 -13.83 -16.38 -32.99
N LEU A 487 -14.70 -15.90 -32.09
CA LEU A 487 -15.37 -16.74 -31.11
C LEU A 487 -16.40 -17.66 -31.79
N ARG A 488 -16.37 -18.95 -31.44
CA ARG A 488 -17.32 -19.96 -31.97
C ARG A 488 -18.13 -20.66 -30.89
N GLY A 489 -17.63 -20.75 -29.67
CA GLY A 489 -18.39 -21.40 -28.62
C GLY A 489 -17.90 -21.16 -27.20
N ILE A 490 -18.82 -21.36 -26.26
CA ILE A 490 -18.58 -21.26 -24.83
C ILE A 490 -19.11 -22.53 -24.18
N SER A 491 -18.32 -23.14 -23.32
CA SER A 491 -18.76 -24.31 -22.53
C SER A 491 -18.45 -24.13 -21.06
N GLY A 492 -19.31 -24.68 -20.22
CA GLY A 492 -19.19 -24.53 -18.77
C GLY A 492 -20.35 -25.20 -18.03
N VAL A 493 -20.50 -24.81 -16.76
CA VAL A 493 -21.54 -25.33 -15.88
C VAL A 493 -22.28 -24.18 -15.21
N LEU A 494 -23.61 -24.20 -15.32
CA LEU A 494 -24.48 -23.37 -14.50
C LEU A 494 -24.79 -24.12 -13.20
N HIS A 495 -24.37 -23.56 -12.08
CA HIS A 495 -24.68 -24.05 -10.76
C HIS A 495 -25.88 -23.31 -10.20
N LEU A 496 -26.94 -24.06 -9.88
CA LEU A 496 -28.16 -23.52 -9.28
C LEU A 496 -28.29 -24.00 -7.83
N LYS A 497 -28.47 -23.07 -6.91
CA LYS A 497 -28.69 -23.31 -5.47
C LYS A 497 -30.02 -22.69 -5.05
N LEU A 498 -31.00 -23.52 -4.67
CA LEU A 498 -32.32 -23.06 -4.26
C LEU A 498 -32.68 -23.51 -2.84
N PRO A 499 -33.18 -22.61 -1.97
CA PRO A 499 -33.54 -22.95 -0.61
C PRO A 499 -34.87 -23.70 -0.52
N VAL A 500 -34.89 -24.73 0.32
CA VAL A 500 -36.10 -25.48 0.67
C VAL A 500 -36.21 -25.68 2.18
N GLY A 501 -37.44 -25.84 2.67
CA GLY A 501 -37.71 -25.95 4.11
C GLY A 501 -37.28 -24.68 4.85
N ILE A 502 -37.76 -23.52 4.39
CA ILE A 502 -37.44 -22.23 5.00
C ILE A 502 -38.25 -22.07 6.28
N GLU A 503 -37.57 -21.76 7.37
CA GLU A 503 -38.16 -21.34 8.63
C GLU A 503 -37.88 -19.86 8.83
N VAL A 504 -38.87 -19.14 9.36
CA VAL A 504 -38.80 -17.71 9.63
C VAL A 504 -38.87 -17.54 11.13
N VAL A 505 -37.87 -16.87 11.70
CA VAL A 505 -37.77 -16.64 13.15
C VAL A 505 -37.60 -15.16 13.41
N ASP A 506 -38.41 -14.64 14.33
CA ASP A 506 -38.30 -13.28 14.85
C ASP A 506 -37.49 -13.30 16.15
N LEU A 507 -36.35 -12.63 16.14
CA LEU A 507 -35.47 -12.44 17.29
C LEU A 507 -35.77 -11.08 17.93
N THR A 508 -36.05 -11.11 19.22
CA THR A 508 -36.33 -9.92 20.04
C THR A 508 -35.18 -9.68 21.03
N PRO A 509 -35.05 -8.49 21.65
CA PRO A 509 -33.93 -8.20 22.54
C PRO A 509 -33.82 -9.16 23.74
N SER A 510 -34.93 -9.74 24.19
CA SER A 510 -34.97 -10.74 25.27
C SER A 510 -34.32 -12.09 24.88
N MET A 511 -34.04 -12.28 23.60
CA MET A 511 -33.42 -13.47 23.01
C MET A 511 -31.90 -13.33 22.84
N MET A 512 -31.32 -12.19 23.20
CA MET A 512 -29.87 -11.99 23.10
C MET A 512 -29.08 -12.90 24.06
N GLY A 513 -27.87 -13.26 23.63
CA GLY A 513 -26.94 -14.09 24.40
C GLY A 513 -27.27 -15.59 24.43
N ARG A 514 -28.30 -16.02 23.68
CA ARG A 514 -28.70 -17.43 23.58
C ARG A 514 -28.40 -18.00 22.20
N ASP A 515 -28.22 -19.32 22.19
CA ASP A 515 -28.07 -20.12 20.97
C ASP A 515 -29.41 -20.74 20.60
N TYR A 516 -29.73 -20.72 19.32
CA TYR A 516 -30.98 -21.19 18.74
C TYR A 516 -30.70 -22.14 17.61
N THR A 517 -31.44 -23.25 17.53
CA THR A 517 -31.44 -24.09 16.34
C THR A 517 -32.64 -23.71 15.47
N VAL A 518 -32.39 -23.09 14.31
CA VAL A 518 -33.43 -22.68 13.35
C VAL A 518 -33.24 -23.45 12.06
N ALA A 519 -34.27 -24.14 11.60
CA ALA A 519 -34.20 -25.04 10.45
C ALA A 519 -33.08 -26.10 10.53
N GLY A 520 -32.66 -26.48 11.74
CA GLY A 520 -31.56 -27.42 11.97
C GLY A 520 -30.15 -26.79 11.97
N HIS A 521 -30.05 -25.45 12.01
CA HIS A 521 -28.79 -24.70 12.03
C HIS A 521 -28.65 -23.90 13.32
N ASP A 522 -27.46 -23.91 13.91
CA ASP A 522 -27.19 -23.18 15.16
C ASP A 522 -26.85 -21.71 14.89
N ILE A 523 -27.65 -20.83 15.48
CA ILE A 523 -27.61 -19.38 15.35
C ILE A 523 -27.51 -18.78 16.75
N SER A 524 -26.45 -18.01 17.00
CA SER A 524 -26.27 -17.29 18.26
C SER A 524 -26.59 -15.82 18.07
N TYR A 525 -27.54 -15.28 18.84
CA TYR A 525 -27.87 -13.85 18.79
C TYR A 525 -26.95 -13.08 19.73
N LYS A 526 -25.81 -12.60 19.21
CA LYS A 526 -24.73 -12.06 20.04
C LYS A 526 -25.00 -10.64 20.52
N LYS A 527 -25.48 -9.76 19.64
CA LYS A 527 -25.51 -8.32 19.91
C LYS A 527 -26.61 -7.59 19.14
N LEU A 528 -27.24 -6.61 19.79
CA LEU A 528 -28.15 -5.63 19.21
C LEU A 528 -27.84 -4.26 19.81
N GLU A 529 -27.25 -3.36 19.02
CA GLU A 529 -26.92 -2.00 19.47
C GLU A 529 -27.24 -0.99 18.37
N GLY A 530 -28.26 -0.15 18.59
CA GLY A 530 -28.72 0.85 17.64
C GLY A 530 -29.02 0.24 16.27
N PRO A 531 -28.31 0.65 15.19
CA PRO A 531 -28.52 0.10 13.85
C PRO A 531 -27.84 -1.25 13.60
N ALA A 532 -27.08 -1.79 14.56
CA ALA A 532 -26.22 -2.95 14.35
C ALA A 532 -26.79 -4.22 15.00
N VAL A 533 -26.80 -5.30 14.23
CA VAL A 533 -27.19 -6.66 14.66
C VAL A 533 -26.04 -7.61 14.42
N THR A 534 -25.62 -8.36 15.43
CA THR A 534 -24.56 -9.37 15.29
C THR A 534 -25.09 -10.77 15.57
N LEU A 535 -24.89 -11.68 14.62
CA LEU A 535 -25.22 -13.11 14.75
C LEU A 535 -23.96 -13.95 14.52
N ALA A 536 -23.82 -15.05 15.27
CA ALA A 536 -22.79 -16.05 15.01
C ALA A 536 -23.43 -17.36 14.51
N LEU A 537 -23.02 -17.78 13.32
CA LEU A 537 -23.62 -18.87 12.55
C LEU A 537 -22.59 -19.99 12.40
N ALA A 538 -23.04 -21.24 12.51
CA ALA A 538 -22.23 -22.40 12.11
C ALA A 538 -22.16 -22.52 10.57
N ASP A 539 -23.25 -22.22 9.87
CA ASP A 539 -23.33 -22.25 8.41
C ASP A 539 -24.03 -20.99 7.89
N SER A 540 -23.28 -20.11 7.21
CA SER A 540 -23.82 -18.87 6.67
C SER A 540 -24.58 -19.05 5.34
N ASP A 541 -24.39 -20.15 4.63
CA ASP A 541 -25.01 -20.36 3.32
C ASP A 541 -26.54 -20.50 3.44
N ASN A 542 -26.99 -21.06 4.55
CA ASN A 542 -28.40 -21.34 4.84
C ASN A 542 -29.17 -20.13 5.39
N LEU A 543 -28.49 -19.09 5.86
CA LEU A 543 -29.13 -17.83 6.24
C LEU A 543 -29.42 -17.01 4.99
N LEU A 544 -30.70 -16.94 4.60
CA LEU A 544 -31.18 -16.37 3.34
C LEU A 544 -31.33 -14.85 3.39
N GLN A 545 -31.88 -14.32 4.49
CA GLN A 545 -32.11 -12.90 4.64
C GLN A 545 -32.20 -12.54 6.12
N VAL A 546 -31.77 -11.32 6.45
CA VAL A 546 -31.88 -10.70 7.76
C VAL A 546 -32.60 -9.37 7.57
N VAL A 547 -33.73 -9.20 8.25
CA VAL A 547 -34.53 -7.96 8.18
C VAL A 547 -34.62 -7.38 9.57
N GLY A 548 -34.10 -6.16 9.75
CA GLY A 548 -34.28 -5.39 10.97
C GLY A 548 -35.64 -4.69 10.95
N TYR A 549 -36.32 -4.66 12.09
CA TYR A 549 -37.56 -3.92 12.30
C TYR A 549 -37.36 -2.90 13.41
N ASN A 550 -37.90 -1.71 13.26
CA ASN A 550 -37.92 -0.72 14.33
C ASN A 550 -38.98 -1.03 15.39
N ALA A 551 -39.06 -0.21 16.44
CA ALA A 551 -40.01 -0.39 17.54
C ALA A 551 -41.49 -0.30 17.09
N ALA A 552 -41.78 0.33 15.95
CA ALA A 552 -43.11 0.39 15.35
C ALA A 552 -43.43 -0.82 14.45
N GLY A 553 -42.55 -1.82 14.37
CA GLY A 553 -42.73 -3.00 13.53
C GLY A 553 -42.58 -2.74 12.04
N LYS A 554 -41.97 -1.61 11.63
CA LYS A 554 -41.66 -1.34 10.22
C LYS A 554 -40.28 -1.88 9.84
N PRO A 555 -40.13 -2.51 8.66
CA PRO A 555 -38.84 -3.01 8.20
C PRO A 555 -37.88 -1.85 7.91
N LEU A 556 -36.60 -2.06 8.22
CA LEU A 556 -35.52 -1.11 8.03
C LEU A 556 -34.71 -1.48 6.77
N ALA A 557 -34.25 -0.46 6.04
CA ALA A 557 -33.38 -0.68 4.89
C ALA A 557 -31.98 -1.16 5.35
N PRO A 558 -31.34 -2.09 4.62
CA PRO A 558 -30.00 -2.56 4.95
C PRO A 558 -28.94 -1.47 4.67
N GLY A 559 -27.98 -1.32 5.59
CA GLY A 559 -26.85 -0.40 5.54
C GLY A 559 -25.49 -1.07 5.30
N GLY A 560 -25.46 -2.38 5.08
CA GLY A 560 -24.25 -3.16 4.81
C GLY A 560 -24.05 -4.30 5.82
N SER A 561 -22.99 -5.09 5.61
CA SER A 561 -22.60 -6.13 6.57
C SER A 561 -21.10 -6.38 6.56
N HIS A 562 -20.55 -6.80 7.70
CA HIS A 562 -19.19 -7.29 7.82
C HIS A 562 -19.19 -8.67 8.49
N SER A 563 -18.26 -9.54 8.09
CA SER A 563 -18.11 -10.88 8.66
C SER A 563 -16.69 -11.10 9.15
N SER A 564 -16.58 -11.81 10.27
CA SER A 564 -15.35 -12.35 10.81
C SER A 564 -15.54 -13.83 11.06
N GLU A 565 -14.52 -14.63 10.78
CA GLU A 565 -14.53 -16.07 11.03
C GLU A 565 -13.56 -16.38 12.16
N GLN A 566 -14.06 -17.05 13.21
CA GLN A 566 -13.27 -17.46 14.35
C GLN A 566 -13.79 -18.82 14.84
N ASP A 567 -12.88 -19.77 15.07
CA ASP A 567 -13.18 -21.10 15.59
C ASP A 567 -14.27 -21.86 14.81
N GLY A 568 -14.25 -21.73 13.47
CA GLY A 568 -15.21 -22.38 12.57
C GLY A 568 -16.64 -21.83 12.65
N ARG A 569 -16.85 -20.71 13.34
CA ARG A 569 -18.12 -19.96 13.33
C ARG A 569 -17.94 -18.64 12.61
N VAL A 570 -18.90 -18.34 11.73
CA VAL A 570 -18.94 -17.04 11.05
C VAL A 570 -19.76 -16.10 11.91
N THR A 571 -19.10 -15.09 12.47
CA THR A 571 -19.77 -13.97 13.13
C THR A 571 -19.98 -12.87 12.11
N ARG A 572 -21.24 -12.53 11.85
CA ARG A 572 -21.61 -11.48 10.90
C ARG A 572 -22.41 -10.41 11.60
N THR A 573 -22.11 -9.16 11.28
CA THR A 573 -22.82 -7.99 11.75
C THR A 573 -23.50 -7.30 10.56
N TRP A 574 -24.80 -7.06 10.68
CA TRP A 574 -25.59 -6.28 9.74
C TRP A 574 -25.84 -4.89 10.30
N LEU A 575 -25.73 -3.89 9.45
CA LEU A 575 -26.10 -2.50 9.73
C LEU A 575 -27.42 -2.19 9.04
N PHE A 576 -28.26 -1.37 9.67
CA PHE A 576 -29.56 -0.94 9.15
C PHE A 576 -29.70 0.59 9.19
N GLN A 577 -30.56 1.14 8.35
CA GLN A 577 -30.88 2.57 8.32
C GLN A 577 -31.91 2.93 9.41
N GLY A 578 -31.47 2.89 10.67
CA GLY A 578 -32.28 3.20 11.84
C GLY A 578 -32.09 2.18 12.96
N ASP A 579 -32.61 2.50 14.15
CA ASP A 579 -32.47 1.64 15.31
C ASP A 579 -33.31 0.37 15.18
N VAL A 580 -32.64 -0.77 15.32
CA VAL A 580 -33.24 -2.09 15.21
C VAL A 580 -33.80 -2.49 16.57
N PHE A 581 -35.08 -2.80 16.62
CA PHE A 581 -35.77 -3.32 17.79
C PHE A 581 -35.93 -4.84 17.75
N SER A 582 -36.19 -5.42 16.58
CA SER A 582 -36.27 -6.87 16.38
C SER A 582 -35.73 -7.26 15.01
N VAL A 583 -35.40 -8.54 14.84
CA VAL A 583 -34.76 -9.04 13.62
C VAL A 583 -35.46 -10.30 13.15
N ARG A 584 -35.92 -10.31 11.91
CA ARG A 584 -36.46 -11.51 11.26
C ARG A 584 -35.39 -12.21 10.44
N LEU A 585 -35.20 -13.49 10.71
CA LEU A 585 -34.28 -14.36 9.99
C LEU A 585 -35.07 -15.30 9.08
N TYR A 586 -34.61 -15.42 7.83
CA TYR A 586 -35.08 -16.42 6.88
C TYR A 586 -33.99 -17.48 6.76
N VAL A 587 -34.24 -18.70 7.24
CA VAL A 587 -33.23 -19.75 7.31
C VAL A 587 -33.72 -20.98 6.55
N ALA A 588 -32.95 -21.43 5.55
CA ALA A 588 -33.26 -22.67 4.86
C ALA A 588 -32.78 -23.88 5.65
N ARG A 589 -33.58 -24.94 5.70
CA ARG A 589 -33.11 -26.23 6.22
C ARG A 589 -32.00 -26.81 5.35
N THR A 590 -32.16 -26.73 4.03
CA THR A 590 -31.16 -27.23 3.08
C THR A 590 -31.25 -26.50 1.75
N LEU A 591 -30.14 -26.50 1.01
CA LEU A 591 -30.06 -25.95 -0.35
C LEU A 591 -30.09 -27.10 -1.36
N VAL A 592 -31.03 -27.03 -2.31
CA VAL A 592 -31.05 -27.91 -3.48
C VAL A 592 -30.05 -27.39 -4.48
N LYS A 593 -28.89 -28.04 -4.53
CA LYS A 593 -27.83 -27.79 -5.52
C LYS A 593 -28.09 -28.64 -6.76
N LYS A 594 -28.01 -28.02 -7.95
CA LYS A 594 -28.12 -28.71 -9.23
C LYS A 594 -27.22 -28.04 -10.26
N ASP A 595 -26.42 -28.87 -10.91
CA ASP A 595 -25.50 -28.45 -11.96
C ASP A 595 -26.09 -28.77 -13.33
N TYR A 596 -25.93 -27.82 -14.24
CA TYR A 596 -26.40 -27.92 -15.61
C TYR A 596 -25.24 -27.57 -16.55
N PRO A 597 -24.57 -28.59 -17.13
CA PRO A 597 -23.54 -28.34 -18.13
C PRO A 597 -24.18 -27.72 -19.38
N PHE A 598 -23.44 -26.82 -20.04
CA PHE A 598 -23.90 -26.18 -21.26
C PHE A 598 -22.79 -26.07 -22.29
N ARG A 599 -23.21 -25.99 -23.56
CA ARG A 599 -22.38 -25.58 -24.68
C ARG A 599 -23.21 -24.62 -25.52
N LEU A 600 -22.72 -23.39 -25.63
CA LEU A 600 -23.29 -22.31 -26.42
C LEU A 600 -22.48 -22.19 -27.70
N THR A 601 -23.15 -22.21 -28.85
CA THR A 601 -22.54 -21.90 -30.15
C THR A 601 -22.80 -20.43 -30.45
N LEU A 602 -21.75 -19.70 -30.81
CA LEU A 602 -21.85 -18.29 -31.17
C LEU A 602 -22.09 -18.19 -32.68
N PRO A 603 -22.99 -17.28 -33.13
CA PRO A 603 -23.20 -17.05 -34.55
C PRO A 603 -21.90 -16.52 -35.19
N GLU A 604 -21.67 -16.86 -36.46
CA GLU A 604 -20.66 -16.18 -37.26
C GLU A 604 -21.17 -14.75 -37.49
N SER A 605 -20.40 -13.78 -36.99
CA SER A 605 -20.67 -12.34 -37.08
C SER A 605 -20.57 -11.82 -38.51
#